data_AF-A0A6A4C4Y0-F1
#
_entry.id   AF-A0A6A4C4Y0-F1
#
_cell.length_a   1.000
_cell.length_b   1.000
_cell.length_c   1.000
_cell.angle_alpha   90.00
_cell.angle_beta   90.00
_cell.angle_gamma   90.00
#
_symmetry.space_group_name_H-M   'P 1'
#
loop_
_entity.id
_entity.type
_entity.pdbx_description
1 polymer ?
#
loop_
_entity_poly.entity_id
_entity_poly.type
_entity_poly.pdbx_seq_one_letter_code
_entity_poly.pdbx_strand_id
1 'polypeptide(L)'
;MFKTVFDNMAVRGRIIVFGHISEYRGDTPRSPFTVSAMNEVLLMKAVTVRGFLLRTYADIIPTHMENLFKLIKEGKLLAGVDPTDFCGLEQVPDAIDHMYAHKNIGKIVVQLP
;
A
#
# COMPACT_ATOMS: atom_id res chain seq x y z
N MET A 1 -13.63 -2.56 0.46
CA MET A 1 -12.71 -2.16 1.55
C MET A 1 -12.84 -0.69 1.93
N PHE A 2 -12.83 0.24 0.98
CA PHE A 2 -12.82 1.69 1.30
C PHE A 2 -14.02 2.14 2.15
N LYS A 3 -15.25 1.74 1.81
CA LYS A 3 -16.45 2.01 2.64
C LYS A 3 -16.27 1.56 4.10
N THR A 4 -15.78 0.34 4.30
CA THR A 4 -15.58 -0.24 5.64
C THR A 4 -14.62 0.60 6.48
N VAL A 5 -13.58 1.18 5.88
CA VAL A 5 -12.68 2.12 6.57
C VAL A 5 -13.46 3.34 7.08
N PHE A 6 -14.31 3.94 6.24
CA PHE A 6 -15.13 5.10 6.63
C PHE A 6 -16.05 4.81 7.80
N ASP A 7 -16.80 3.71 7.72
CA ASP A 7 -17.76 3.32 8.75
C ASP A 7 -17.08 3.19 10.13
N ASN A 8 -15.79 2.84 10.14
CA ASN A 8 -14.99 2.57 11.36
C ASN A 8 -14.03 3.71 11.76
N MET A 9 -14.10 4.88 11.13
CA MET A 9 -13.23 5.99 11.51
C MET A 9 -13.56 6.55 12.91
N ALA A 10 -12.53 6.90 13.67
CA ALA A 10 -12.65 7.71 14.87
C ALA A 10 -12.89 9.20 14.53
N VAL A 11 -13.33 9.98 15.52
CA VAL A 11 -13.39 11.44 15.42
C VAL A 11 -11.98 11.97 15.14
N ARG A 12 -11.84 12.85 14.13
CA ARG A 12 -10.60 13.39 13.55
C ARG A 12 -9.69 12.35 12.93
N GLY A 13 -10.26 11.21 12.51
CA GLY A 13 -9.53 10.15 11.82
C GLY A 13 -8.91 10.62 10.50
N ARG A 14 -7.80 9.97 10.11
CA ARG A 14 -7.05 10.30 8.90
C ARG A 14 -6.91 9.07 8.01
N ILE A 15 -7.35 9.19 6.77
CA ILE A 15 -7.23 8.15 5.75
C ILE A 15 -6.17 8.61 4.74
N ILE A 16 -5.11 7.82 4.60
CA ILE A 16 -4.07 8.02 3.59
C ILE A 16 -4.34 7.08 2.43
N VAL A 17 -4.61 7.65 1.26
CA VAL A 17 -4.84 6.90 0.02
C VAL A 17 -3.52 6.81 -0.73
N PHE A 18 -2.85 5.64 -0.66
CA PHE A 18 -1.60 5.38 -1.40
C PHE A 18 -1.80 4.43 -2.61
N GLY A 19 -2.87 3.64 -2.61
CA GLY A 19 -3.14 2.63 -3.62
C GLY A 19 -4.52 2.01 -3.50
N HIS A 20 -4.88 1.19 -4.49
CA HIS A 20 -6.17 0.51 -4.61
C HIS A 20 -6.01 -0.80 -5.42
N ILE A 21 -5.16 -1.70 -4.91
CA ILE A 21 -4.72 -2.91 -5.64
C ILE A 21 -5.86 -3.82 -6.09
N SER A 22 -6.98 -3.83 -5.35
CA SER A 22 -8.17 -4.58 -5.72
C SER A 22 -8.74 -4.19 -7.09
N GLU A 23 -8.46 -2.98 -7.60
CA GLU A 23 -9.02 -2.49 -8.86
C GLU A 23 -7.99 -2.45 -10.00
N TYR A 24 -6.71 -2.77 -9.76
CA TYR A 24 -5.66 -2.64 -10.78
C TYR A 24 -5.78 -3.66 -11.91
N ARG A 25 -6.18 -4.90 -11.60
CA ARG A 25 -6.29 -5.98 -12.58
C ARG A 25 -7.50 -5.82 -13.51
N GLY A 26 -8.49 -5.02 -13.11
CA GLY A 26 -9.68 -4.70 -13.91
C GLY A 26 -10.69 -5.85 -14.04
N ASP A 27 -10.45 -6.97 -13.37
CA ASP A 27 -11.35 -8.13 -13.27
C ASP A 27 -12.52 -7.87 -12.30
N THR A 28 -12.33 -6.99 -11.31
CA THR A 28 -13.42 -6.54 -10.45
C THR A 28 -14.06 -5.25 -10.99
N PRO A 29 -15.40 -5.21 -11.15
CA PRO A 29 -16.11 -3.97 -11.42
C PRO A 29 -15.81 -2.92 -10.35
N ARG A 30 -15.59 -1.67 -10.77
CA ARG A 30 -15.46 -0.55 -9.81
C ARG A 30 -16.70 -0.52 -8.92
N SER A 31 -16.49 -0.55 -7.62
CA SER A 31 -17.57 -0.41 -6.66
C SER A 31 -18.28 0.94 -6.89
N PRO A 32 -19.62 1.01 -6.88
CA PRO A 32 -20.37 2.25 -7.08
C PRO A 32 -20.28 3.20 -5.87
N PHE A 33 -19.22 3.11 -5.06
CA PHE A 33 -19.06 3.90 -3.85
C PHE A 33 -18.73 5.35 -4.21
N THR A 34 -19.74 6.22 -4.12
CA THR A 34 -19.63 7.64 -4.45
C THR A 34 -19.09 8.44 -3.27
N VAL A 35 -18.41 9.56 -3.57
CA VAL A 35 -17.93 10.51 -2.56
C VAL A 35 -19.09 11.03 -1.68
N SER A 36 -20.28 11.19 -2.24
CA SER A 36 -21.47 11.63 -1.50
C SER A 36 -21.85 10.69 -0.36
N ALA A 37 -21.60 9.39 -0.51
CA ALA A 37 -21.86 8.39 0.54
C ALA A 37 -20.97 8.58 1.78
N MET A 38 -19.97 9.47 1.73
CA MET A 38 -19.00 9.71 2.79
C MET A 38 -19.24 11.02 3.55
N ASN A 39 -20.11 11.90 3.04
CA ASN A 39 -20.28 13.27 3.54
C ASN A 39 -20.65 13.32 5.02
N GLU A 40 -21.57 12.46 5.47
CA GLU A 40 -22.00 12.42 6.86
C GLU A 40 -20.83 12.04 7.78
N VAL A 41 -20.08 11.00 7.45
CA VAL A 41 -18.92 10.56 8.24
C VAL A 41 -17.84 11.64 8.24
N LEU A 42 -17.54 12.22 7.08
CA LEU A 42 -16.55 13.30 6.95
C LEU A 42 -16.90 14.50 7.83
N LEU A 43 -18.15 14.94 7.79
CA LEU A 43 -18.63 16.09 8.56
C LEU A 43 -18.71 15.78 10.06
N MET A 44 -19.46 14.75 10.43
CA MET A 44 -19.78 14.45 11.83
C MET A 44 -18.57 14.00 12.62
N LYS A 45 -17.61 13.32 11.96
CA LYS A 45 -16.38 12.87 12.60
C LYS A 45 -15.16 13.71 12.24
N ALA A 46 -15.29 14.79 11.47
CA ALA A 46 -14.15 15.62 11.03
C ALA A 46 -12.99 14.79 10.44
N VAL A 47 -13.32 13.78 9.62
CA VAL A 47 -12.33 12.87 9.02
C VAL A 47 -11.64 13.55 7.84
N THR A 48 -10.33 13.33 7.70
CA THR A 48 -9.57 13.80 6.53
C THR A 48 -9.19 12.64 5.61
N VAL A 49 -9.28 12.86 4.31
CA VAL A 49 -8.83 11.92 3.27
C VAL A 49 -7.74 12.60 2.47
N ARG A 50 -6.56 11.98 2.38
CA ARG A 50 -5.42 12.58 1.67
C ARG A 50 -4.73 11.57 0.79
N GLY A 51 -4.56 11.92 -0.48
CA GLY A 51 -3.72 11.17 -1.41
C GLY A 51 -2.25 11.25 -1.02
N PHE A 52 -1.53 10.16 -1.21
CA PHE A 52 -0.08 10.09 -1.06
C PHE A 52 0.52 9.45 -2.31
N LEU A 53 1.45 10.16 -2.95
CA LEU A 53 2.23 9.66 -4.07
C LEU A 53 3.71 9.95 -3.78
N LEU A 54 4.55 8.91 -3.75
CA LEU A 54 5.96 9.05 -3.33
C LEU A 54 6.69 10.18 -4.08
N ARG A 55 6.44 10.34 -5.39
CA ARG A 55 7.07 11.36 -6.23
C ARG A 55 6.74 12.80 -5.81
N THR A 56 5.62 13.05 -5.12
CA THR A 56 5.26 14.40 -4.64
C THR A 56 6.00 14.80 -3.35
N TYR A 57 6.81 13.89 -2.80
CA TYR A 57 7.58 14.07 -1.57
C TYR A 57 9.05 13.69 -1.81
N ALA A 58 9.57 13.95 -3.01
CA ALA A 58 10.91 13.52 -3.41
C ALA A 58 12.03 14.11 -2.52
N ASP A 59 11.80 15.32 -2.01
CA ASP A 59 12.69 16.07 -1.13
C ASP A 59 12.98 15.36 0.22
N ILE A 60 12.01 14.61 0.75
CA ILE A 60 12.16 13.91 2.04
C ILE A 60 12.73 12.49 1.89
N ILE A 61 12.81 11.95 0.66
CA ILE A 61 13.24 10.56 0.42
C ILE A 61 14.62 10.28 1.00
N PRO A 62 15.67 11.11 0.79
CA PRO A 62 17.00 10.80 1.29
C PRO A 62 17.05 10.63 2.81
N THR A 63 16.47 11.58 3.55
CA THR A 63 16.40 11.53 5.02
C THR A 63 15.54 10.37 5.51
N HIS A 64 14.44 10.07 4.83
CA HIS A 64 13.59 8.94 5.22
C HIS A 64 14.29 7.60 5.02
N MET A 65 15.02 7.43 3.91
CA MET A 65 15.79 6.21 3.62
C MET A 65 16.90 5.97 4.65
N GLU A 66 17.65 7.02 5.03
CA GLU A 66 18.67 6.93 6.08
C GLU A 66 18.09 6.40 7.40
N ASN A 67 16.93 6.93 7.80
CA ASN A 67 16.24 6.48 9.01
C ASN A 67 15.79 5.01 8.93
N LEU A 68 15.25 4.57 7.78
CA LEU A 68 14.85 3.17 7.59
C LEU A 68 16.05 2.23 7.69
N PHE A 69 17.18 2.57 7.06
CA PHE A 69 18.40 1.76 7.15
C PHE A 69 18.97 1.71 8.57
N LYS A 70 18.92 2.83 9.30
CA LYS A 70 19.28 2.86 10.72
C LYS A 70 18.43 1.89 11.54
N LEU A 71 17.11 1.92 11.37
CA LEU A 71 16.20 1.01 12.09
C LEU A 71 16.45 -0.46 11.75
N ILE A 72 16.76 -0.77 10.49
CA ILE A 72 17.13 -2.12 10.06
C ILE A 72 18.44 -2.56 10.73
N LYS A 73 19.47 -1.70 10.70
CA LYS A 73 20.78 -1.98 11.34
C LYS A 73 20.66 -2.17 12.85
N GLU A 74 19.77 -1.43 13.50
CA GLU A 74 19.47 -1.56 14.93
C GLU A 74 18.57 -2.76 15.27
N GLY A 75 18.11 -3.53 14.29
CA GLY A 75 17.20 -4.67 14.50
C GLY A 75 15.77 -4.28 14.91
N LYS A 76 15.42 -2.99 14.79
CA LYS A 76 14.09 -2.45 15.13
C LYS A 76 13.09 -2.55 13.99
N LEU A 77 13.57 -2.81 12.78
CA LEU A 77 12.76 -2.98 11.58
C LEU A 77 13.27 -4.18 10.77
N LEU A 78 12.38 -5.12 10.48
CA LEU A 78 12.63 -6.19 9.52
C LEU A 78 12.20 -5.70 8.13
N ALA A 79 13.09 -5.79 7.14
CA ALA A 79 12.76 -5.39 5.77
C ALA A 79 11.65 -6.26 5.15
N GLY A 80 11.51 -7.51 5.61
CA GLY A 80 10.44 -8.44 5.24
C GLY A 80 10.44 -8.74 3.74
N VAL A 81 11.37 -9.56 3.27
CA VAL A 81 11.40 -10.07 1.88
C VAL A 81 10.59 -11.36 1.82
N ASP A 82 9.85 -11.53 0.72
CA ASP A 82 9.12 -12.76 0.47
C ASP A 82 10.07 -13.96 0.38
N PRO A 83 9.79 -15.09 1.06
CA PRO A 83 10.68 -16.25 1.04
C PRO A 83 10.60 -17.07 -0.26
N THR A 84 9.68 -16.76 -1.18
CA THR A 84 9.57 -17.45 -2.47
C THR A 84 10.70 -17.02 -3.39
N ASP A 85 11.53 -17.97 -3.80
CA ASP A 85 12.65 -17.72 -4.71
C ASP A 85 12.15 -17.52 -6.15
N PHE A 86 12.41 -16.33 -6.69
CA PHE A 86 12.31 -16.03 -8.11
C PHE A 86 13.70 -15.64 -8.64
N CYS A 87 14.21 -16.32 -9.66
CA CYS A 87 15.49 -16.08 -10.29
C CYS A 87 15.32 -15.93 -11.81
N GLY A 88 15.90 -14.87 -12.37
CA GLY A 88 15.82 -14.54 -13.79
C GLY A 88 14.62 -13.67 -14.15
N LEU A 89 14.80 -12.81 -15.16
CA LEU A 89 13.77 -11.86 -15.61
C LEU A 89 12.52 -12.56 -16.17
N GLU A 90 12.68 -13.78 -16.67
CA GLU A 90 11.63 -14.66 -17.15
C GLU A 90 10.62 -15.03 -16.06
N GLN A 91 10.99 -14.94 -14.77
CA GLN A 91 10.12 -15.25 -13.63
C GLN A 91 9.36 -14.03 -13.10
N VAL A 92 9.54 -12.84 -13.68
CA VAL A 92 8.76 -11.66 -13.29
C VAL A 92 7.25 -11.85 -13.44
N PRO A 93 6.72 -12.47 -14.53
CA PRO A 93 5.30 -12.78 -14.63
C PRO A 93 4.80 -13.69 -13.49
N ASP A 94 5.55 -14.74 -13.17
CA ASP A 94 5.21 -15.66 -12.07
C ASP A 94 5.20 -14.95 -10.71
N ALA A 95 6.15 -14.04 -10.49
CA ALA A 95 6.22 -13.20 -9.30
C ALA A 95 5.01 -12.24 -9.18
N ILE A 96 4.54 -11.69 -10.30
CA ILE A 96 3.33 -10.86 -10.35
C ILE A 96 2.07 -11.71 -10.09
N ASP A 97 1.98 -12.90 -10.68
CA ASP A 97 0.86 -13.81 -10.44
C ASP A 97 0.83 -14.29 -8.98
N HIS A 98 1.99 -14.52 -8.37
CA HIS A 98 2.13 -14.83 -6.95
C HIS A 98 1.58 -13.69 -6.07
N MET A 99 1.87 -12.43 -6.41
CA MET A 99 1.32 -11.25 -5.74
C MET A 99 -0.21 -11.21 -5.84
N TYR A 100 -0.76 -11.36 -7.04
CA TYR A 100 -2.22 -11.33 -7.26
C TYR A 100 -2.95 -12.57 -6.73
N ALA A 101 -2.23 -13.68 -6.54
CA ALA A 101 -2.72 -14.84 -5.82
C ALA A 101 -2.72 -14.64 -4.29
N HIS A 102 -2.31 -13.46 -3.80
CA HIS A 102 -2.22 -13.12 -2.38
C HIS A 102 -1.32 -14.08 -1.59
N LYS A 103 -0.30 -14.63 -2.25
CA LYS A 103 0.59 -15.63 -1.64
C LYS A 103 1.79 -15.01 -0.93
N ASN A 104 2.11 -13.75 -1.23
CA ASN A 104 3.32 -13.14 -0.71
C ASN A 104 3.22 -12.76 0.78
N ILE A 105 4.29 -13.03 1.53
CA ILE A 105 4.54 -12.54 2.88
C ILE A 105 5.78 -11.65 2.83
N GLY A 106 5.54 -10.35 2.65
CA GLY A 106 6.60 -9.35 2.51
C GLY A 106 6.80 -8.89 1.07
N LYS A 107 7.97 -8.33 0.81
CA LYS A 107 8.37 -7.75 -0.48
C LYS A 107 8.86 -8.85 -1.41
N ILE A 108 8.12 -9.07 -2.50
CA ILE A 108 8.57 -9.92 -3.60
C ILE A 108 9.80 -9.30 -4.27
N VAL A 109 10.83 -10.11 -4.46
CA VAL A 109 12.09 -9.78 -5.15
C VAL A 109 12.36 -10.86 -6.19
N VAL A 110 12.88 -10.45 -7.35
CA VAL A 110 13.40 -11.37 -8.36
C VAL A 110 14.91 -11.20 -8.40
N GLN A 111 15.64 -12.27 -8.12
CA GLN A 111 17.09 -12.30 -8.18
C GLN A 111 17.54 -12.33 -9.63
N LEU A 112 18.53 -11.51 -9.96
CA LEU A 112 19.23 -11.61 -11.25
C LEU A 112 20.46 -12.51 -11.06
N PRO A 113 20.73 -13.42 -12.01
CA PRO A 113 21.94 -14.24 -12.01
C PRO A 113 23.21 -13.41 -12.23
#